data_AF-A0A378CI17-F1
#
_entry.id   AF-A0A378CI17-F1
#
_cell.length_a   1.000
_cell.length_b   1.000
_cell.length_c   1.000
_cell.angle_alpha   90.00
_cell.angle_beta   90.00
_cell.angle_gamma   90.00
#
_symmetry.space_group_name_H-M   'P 1'
#
loop_
_entity.id
_entity.type
_entity.pdbx_description
1 polymer ?
#
loop_
_entity_poly.entity_id
_entity_poly.type
_entity_poly.pdbx_seq_one_letter_code
_entity_poly.pdbx_strand_id
1 'polypeptide(L)'
;MNDVTEASLPKAIFLMGPTASGKTALAIALRKVLPVELISVDSALIYRGMDIGTAKPDAAELSAAPHRLLDILDPAEAYSAADFRRDALAAMADIVAAGEFRC
;
A
#
# COMPACT_ATOMS: atom_id res chain seq x y z
N MET A 1 20.24 -24.87 27.04
CA MET A 1 19.52 -23.60 27.26
C MET A 1 19.54 -22.87 25.92
N ASN A 2 18.51 -23.09 25.10
CA ASN A 2 18.39 -22.40 23.81
C ASN A 2 17.46 -21.22 24.04
N ASP A 3 18.05 -20.04 24.20
CA ASP A 3 17.35 -18.78 24.18
C ASP A 3 17.14 -18.41 22.70
N VAL A 4 16.09 -18.99 22.10
CA VAL A 4 15.61 -18.53 20.80
C VAL A 4 14.82 -17.27 21.11
N THR A 5 15.46 -16.12 21.00
CA THR A 5 14.77 -14.82 20.99
C THR A 5 13.66 -14.89 19.95
N GLU A 6 12.41 -14.86 20.39
CA GLU A 6 11.23 -14.71 19.52
C GLU A 6 11.39 -13.38 18.78
N ALA A 7 11.92 -13.43 17.55
CA ALA A 7 12.00 -12.26 16.71
C ALA A 7 10.56 -11.84 16.38
N SER A 8 10.11 -10.75 16.99
CA SER A 8 8.81 -10.13 16.71
C SER A 8 8.71 -9.79 15.23
N LEU A 9 7.72 -10.36 14.54
CA LEU A 9 7.44 -10.04 13.15
C LEU A 9 6.85 -8.62 13.05
N PRO A 10 7.19 -7.85 12.00
CA PRO A 10 6.59 -6.56 11.76
C PRO A 10 5.06 -6.65 11.61
N LYS A 11 4.34 -5.66 12.13
CA LYS A 11 2.88 -5.59 12.03
C LYS A 11 2.45 -5.13 10.63
N ALA A 12 1.35 -5.70 10.13
CA ALA A 12 0.74 -5.32 8.86
C ALA A 12 -0.79 -5.37 8.97
N ILE A 13 -1.48 -4.47 8.25
CA ILE A 13 -2.95 -4.41 8.17
C ILE A 13 -3.36 -4.61 6.73
N PHE A 14 -4.31 -5.52 6.51
CA PHE A 14 -4.84 -5.81 5.17
C PHE A 14 -6.27 -5.28 5.10
N LEU A 15 -6.48 -4.28 4.24
CA LEU A 15 -7.80 -3.69 4.02
C LEU A 15 -8.38 -4.18 2.69
N MET A 16 -9.21 -5.22 2.77
CA MET A 16 -9.80 -5.89 1.60
C MET A 16 -11.31 -5.62 1.50
N GLY A 17 -11.87 -5.70 0.30
CA GLY A 17 -13.30 -5.48 0.04
C GLY A 17 -13.60 -5.17 -1.42
N PRO A 18 -14.88 -5.23 -1.84
CA PRO A 18 -15.27 -5.01 -3.24
C PRO A 18 -14.99 -3.59 -3.72
N THR A 19 -14.93 -3.38 -5.03
CA THR A 19 -14.84 -2.04 -5.63
C THR A 19 -16.01 -1.17 -5.16
N ALA A 20 -15.77 0.14 -5.00
CA ALA A 20 -16.74 1.11 -4.47
C ALA A 20 -17.21 0.89 -3.01
N SER A 21 -16.55 0.04 -2.22
CA SER A 21 -16.88 -0.14 -0.79
C SER A 21 -16.26 0.90 0.16
N GLY A 22 -15.66 1.97 -0.36
CA GLY A 22 -15.07 3.04 0.46
C GLY A 22 -13.70 2.73 1.10
N LYS A 23 -12.96 1.71 0.64
CA LYS A 23 -11.66 1.31 1.21
C LYS A 23 -10.64 2.44 1.25
N THR A 24 -10.54 3.21 0.17
CA THR A 24 -9.63 4.35 0.07
C THR A 24 -9.90 5.37 1.17
N ALA A 25 -11.17 5.75 1.37
CA ALA A 25 -11.55 6.69 2.41
C ALA A 25 -11.19 6.17 3.82
N LEU A 26 -11.40 4.88 4.08
CA LEU A 26 -11.02 4.25 5.34
C LEU A 26 -9.48 4.18 5.52
N ALA A 27 -8.72 3.87 4.47
CA ALA A 27 -7.26 3.86 4.51
C ALA A 27 -6.69 5.25 4.83
N ILE A 28 -7.22 6.30 4.20
CA ILE A 28 -6.87 7.69 4.49
C ILE A 28 -7.24 8.06 5.94
N ALA A 29 -8.41 7.64 6.42
CA ALA A 29 -8.81 7.87 7.81
C ALA A 29 -7.87 7.16 8.81
N LEU A 30 -7.47 5.92 8.53
CA LEU A 30 -6.52 5.17 9.36
C LEU A 30 -5.15 5.85 9.41
N ARG A 31 -4.66 6.39 8.29
CA ARG A 31 -3.38 7.14 8.23
C ARG A 31 -3.36 8.36 9.17
N LYS A 32 -4.52 8.98 9.41
CA LYS A 32 -4.63 10.15 10.30
C LYS A 32 -4.53 9.81 11.78
N VAL A 33 -4.79 8.55 12.15
CA VAL A 33 -4.87 8.13 13.57
C VAL A 33 -3.81 7.08 13.94
N LEU A 34 -3.18 6.43 12.96
CA LEU A 34 -2.11 5.45 13.15
C LEU A 34 -0.86 5.86 12.34
N PRO A 35 0.34 5.55 12.86
CA PRO A 35 1.60 5.71 12.13
C PRO A 35 1.75 4.57 11.09
N VAL A 36 0.87 4.56 10.09
CA VAL A 36 0.86 3.56 9.02
C VAL A 36 1.29 4.16 7.71
N GLU A 37 1.87 3.37 6.82
CA GLU A 37 2.03 3.73 5.41
C GLU A 37 1.09 2.90 4.55
N LEU A 38 0.65 3.46 3.43
CA LEU A 38 -0.34 2.84 2.54
C LEU A 38 0.36 2.24 1.31
N ILE A 39 0.05 0.97 1.02
CA ILE A 39 0.45 0.28 -0.20
C ILE A 39 -0.82 -0.06 -0.98
N SER A 40 -0.92 0.41 -2.22
CA SER A 40 -2.04 0.07 -3.10
C SER A 40 -1.96 -1.39 -3.54
N VAL A 41 -3.09 -2.09 -3.49
CA VAL A 41 -3.24 -3.49 -3.93
C VAL A 41 -4.40 -3.56 -4.93
N ASP A 42 -4.23 -2.88 -6.05
CA ASP A 42 -5.20 -2.83 -7.14
C ASP A 42 -4.47 -2.87 -8.49
N SER A 43 -4.88 -3.80 -9.37
CA SER A 43 -4.21 -4.02 -10.66
C SER A 43 -4.46 -2.91 -11.68
N ALA A 44 -5.45 -2.04 -11.45
CA ALA A 44 -5.77 -0.94 -12.35
C ALA A 44 -5.17 0.40 -11.88
N LEU A 45 -5.08 0.64 -10.56
CA LEU A 45 -4.51 1.88 -10.00
C LEU A 45 -3.00 1.99 -10.17
N ILE A 46 -2.33 0.91 -10.58
CA ILE A 46 -0.89 0.90 -10.81
C ILE A 46 -0.48 1.71 -12.05
N TYR A 47 -1.38 1.87 -13.02
CA TYR A 47 -1.10 2.50 -14.30
C TYR A 47 -1.40 4.00 -14.31
N ARG A 48 -0.49 4.75 -14.95
CA ARG A 48 -0.58 6.20 -15.14
C ARG A 48 -1.67 6.60 -16.11
N GLY A 49 -2.36 7.71 -15.80
CA GLY A 49 -3.36 8.33 -16.68
C GLY A 49 -4.67 7.56 -16.86
N MET A 50 -4.88 6.49 -16.08
CA MET A 50 -6.12 5.69 -16.08
C MET A 50 -7.08 6.11 -14.97
N ASP A 51 -7.34 7.41 -14.81
CA ASP A 51 -7.89 7.94 -13.55
C ASP A 51 -9.42 7.86 -13.47
N ILE A 52 -10.14 8.15 -14.57
CA ILE A 52 -11.60 8.27 -14.59
C ILE A 52 -12.29 6.89 -14.45
N GLY A 53 -11.70 5.84 -15.03
CA GLY A 53 -12.28 4.49 -15.04
C GLY A 53 -11.98 3.64 -13.80
N THR A 54 -11.05 4.07 -12.94
CA THR A 54 -10.50 3.25 -11.85
C THR A 54 -10.83 3.77 -10.46
N ALA A 55 -11.59 4.87 -10.36
CA ALA A 55 -11.89 5.54 -9.09
C ALA A 55 -10.63 5.88 -8.28
N LYS A 56 -9.60 6.40 -8.96
CA LYS A 56 -8.34 6.82 -8.34
C LYS A 56 -8.58 7.95 -7.32
N PRO A 57 -7.88 7.95 -6.16
CA PRO A 57 -7.97 9.07 -5.22
C PRO A 57 -7.51 10.36 -5.88
N ASP A 58 -8.12 11.48 -5.51
CA ASP A 58 -7.72 12.77 -6.09
C ASP A 58 -6.35 13.25 -5.58
N ALA A 59 -5.81 14.31 -6.19
CA ALA A 59 -4.50 14.84 -5.82
C ALA A 59 -4.42 15.31 -4.35
N ALA A 60 -5.53 15.80 -3.78
CA ALA A 60 -5.56 16.23 -2.39
C ALA A 60 -5.55 15.03 -1.43
N GLU A 61 -6.28 13.97 -1.76
CA GLU A 61 -6.28 12.70 -1.04
C GLU A 61 -4.90 12.03 -1.08
N LEU A 62 -4.26 11.98 -2.25
CA LEU A 62 -2.91 11.43 -2.41
C LEU A 62 -1.85 12.26 -1.68
N SER A 63 -1.99 13.59 -1.66
CA SER A 63 -1.10 14.44 -0.87
C SER A 63 -1.27 14.22 0.63
N ALA A 64 -2.49 13.94 1.10
CA ALA A 64 -2.78 13.69 2.50
C ALA A 64 -2.38 12.27 2.95
N ALA A 65 -2.44 11.31 2.04
CA ALA A 65 -2.05 9.94 2.29
C ALA A 65 -1.37 9.35 1.03
N PRO A 66 -0.04 9.51 0.90
CA PRO A 66 0.70 8.92 -0.21
C PRO A 66 0.53 7.40 -0.23
N HIS A 67 0.14 6.86 -1.38
CA HIS A 67 0.03 5.42 -1.60
C HIS A 67 1.22 4.95 -2.43
N ARG A 68 1.97 3.96 -1.93
CA ARG A 68 2.97 3.23 -2.73
C ARG A 68 2.27 2.35 -3.75
N LEU A 69 2.95 2.04 -4.87
CA LEU A 69 2.45 1.21 -5.97
C LEU A 69 1.19 1.76 -6.68
N LEU A 70 1.01 3.07 -6.64
CA LEU A 70 0.01 3.81 -7.41
C LEU A 70 0.74 4.66 -8.45
N ASP A 71 0.27 4.67 -9.70
CA ASP A 71 0.88 5.43 -10.80
C ASP A 71 2.36 5.13 -11.08
N ILE A 72 2.78 3.87 -10.91
CA ILE A 72 4.19 3.48 -11.09
C ILE A 72 4.52 3.01 -12.50
N LEU A 73 3.54 2.57 -13.30
CA LEU A 73 3.75 2.00 -14.64
C LEU A 73 2.97 2.72 -15.76
N ASP A 74 3.48 2.64 -16.98
CA ASP A 74 2.74 3.01 -18.19
C ASP A 74 1.71 1.93 -18.56
N PRO A 75 0.50 2.28 -19.03
CA PRO A 75 -0.52 1.30 -19.44
C PRO A 75 -0.06 0.29 -20.51
N ALA A 76 0.98 0.58 -21.28
CA ALA A 76 1.55 -0.34 -22.25
C ALA A 76 2.44 -1.44 -21.61
N GLU A 77 2.80 -1.29 -20.34
CA GLU A 77 3.64 -2.24 -19.61
C GLU A 77 2.78 -3.34 -18.98
N ALA A 78 3.30 -4.57 -18.97
CA ALA A 78 2.63 -5.68 -18.29
C ALA A 78 3.03 -5.70 -16.81
N TYR A 79 2.06 -5.97 -15.93
CA TYR A 79 2.31 -6.16 -14.50
C TYR A 79 1.65 -7.45 -13.99
N SER A 80 2.47 -8.34 -13.43
CA SER A 80 2.00 -9.63 -12.92
C SER A 80 1.85 -9.65 -11.39
N ALA A 81 1.19 -10.69 -10.88
CA ALA A 81 1.15 -10.94 -9.43
C ALA A 81 2.55 -11.21 -8.83
N ALA A 82 3.50 -11.72 -9.64
CA ALA A 82 4.88 -11.92 -9.21
C ALA A 82 5.62 -10.58 -9.07
N ASP A 83 5.37 -9.65 -9.99
CA ASP A 83 5.88 -8.28 -9.92
C ASP A 83 5.31 -7.56 -8.70
N PHE A 84 3.98 -7.63 -8.51
CA PHE A 84 3.32 -7.12 -7.32
C PHE A 84 3.95 -7.64 -6.03
N ARG A 85 4.15 -8.95 -5.91
CA ARG A 85 4.77 -9.55 -4.73
C ARG A 85 6.15 -8.98 -4.46
N ARG A 86 6.99 -8.84 -5.50
CA ARG A 86 8.34 -8.28 -5.37
C ARG A 86 8.28 -6.85 -4.86
N ASP A 87 7.45 -6.02 -5.48
CA ASP A 87 7.42 -4.58 -5.22
C ASP A 87 6.73 -4.28 -3.87
N ALA A 88 5.70 -5.04 -3.50
CA ALA A 88 5.06 -4.96 -2.19
C ALA A 88 6.00 -5.37 -1.05
N LEU A 89 6.78 -6.46 -1.22
CA LEU A 89 7.76 -6.88 -0.21
C LEU A 89 8.87 -5.84 -0.03
N ALA A 90 9.34 -5.24 -1.12
CA ALA A 90 10.31 -4.14 -1.06
C ALA A 90 9.73 -2.94 -0.31
N ALA A 91 8.52 -2.50 -0.67
CA ALA A 91 7.84 -1.40 0.00
C ALA A 91 7.62 -1.67 1.50
N MET A 92 7.18 -2.88 1.88
CA MET A 92 7.02 -3.27 3.28
C MET A 92 8.35 -3.25 4.04
N ALA A 93 9.44 -3.75 3.43
CA ALA A 93 10.75 -3.73 4.04
C ALA A 93 11.26 -2.30 4.26
N ASP A 94 11.07 -1.42 3.28
CA ASP A 94 11.44 0.00 3.38
C ASP A 94 10.68 0.70 4.52
N ILE A 95 9.37 0.47 4.63
CA ILE A 95 8.52 1.03 5.69
C ILE A 95 9.00 0.57 7.07
N VAL A 96 9.30 -0.73 7.21
CA VAL A 96 9.79 -1.30 8.48
C VAL A 96 11.17 -0.74 8.83
N ALA A 97 12.06 -0.59 7.85
CA ALA A 97 13.39 -0.01 8.03
C ALA A 97 13.35 1.47 8.39
N ALA A 98 12.39 2.23 7.85
CA ALA A 98 12.16 3.65 8.17
C ALA A 98 11.65 3.87 9.60
N GLY A 99 11.20 2.82 10.29
CA GLY A 99 11.17 2.77 11.76
C GLY A 99 9.88 3.17 12.47
N GLU A 100 8.72 3.27 11.80
CA GLU A 100 7.46 3.67 12.46
C GLU A 100 6.59 2.52 13.03
N PHE A 101 7.05 1.27 12.98
CA PHE A 101 6.32 0.14 13.59
C PHE A 101 7.07 -0.47 14.77
N ARG A 102 7.17 0.30 15.86
CA ARG A 102 7.52 -0.22 17.20
C ARG A 102 6.39 0.06 18.17
N CYS A 103 5.50 -0.92 18.30
CA CYS A 103 4.71 -1.22 19.48
C CYS A 103 4.42 -2.70 19.44
#